data_AF-A0A9D3YMI3-F1
#
_entry.id   AF-A0A9D3YMI3-F1
#
_cell.length_a   1.000
_cell.length_b   1.000
_cell.length_c   1.000
_cell.angle_alpha   90.00
_cell.angle_beta   90.00
_cell.angle_gamma   90.00
#
_symmetry.space_group_name_H-M   'P 1'
#
loop_
_entity.id
_entity.type
_entity.pdbx_description
1 polymer ?
#
loop_
_entity_poly.entity_id
_entity_poly.type
_entity_poly.pdbx_seq_one_letter_code
_entity_poly.pdbx_strand_id
1 'polypeptide(L)'
;MLCASCACWLLLPSIPTCTILCSSCACWLLLPSILTCTMLCASCACWLLLPSISTCTMLCASCACWLLLPSILTCTMLCASCACWLLLTRILSCTMLCASCACWLLLPSILTCTMLCASCACWLLLPSIPTCTMLCASCACWLLLPSILTCTMLCASCACWLLLTSILTCTMLCASCACWLLLPQYPHLYNVVC
;
A
#
# COMPACT_ATOMS: atom_id res chain seq x y z
N MET A 1 21.71 -3.24 -9.77
CA MET A 1 21.59 -4.31 -10.80
C MET A 1 20.69 -3.81 -11.92
N LEU A 2 21.01 -4.16 -13.17
CA LEU A 2 20.21 -3.85 -14.36
C LEU A 2 19.72 -5.18 -14.95
N CYS A 3 18.41 -5.34 -15.10
CA CYS A 3 17.78 -6.49 -15.74
C CYS A 3 16.85 -6.02 -16.85
N ALA A 4 17.14 -6.39 -18.09
CA ALA A 4 16.33 -6.01 -19.26
C ALA A 4 15.93 -7.27 -20.05
N SER A 5 14.67 -7.38 -20.46
CA SER A 5 14.20 -8.41 -21.41
C SER A 5 14.55 -9.86 -21.05
N CYS A 6 14.47 -10.21 -19.76
CA CYS A 6 14.84 -11.54 -19.27
C CYS A 6 14.00 -11.97 -18.06
N ALA A 7 14.09 -13.26 -17.72
CA ALA A 7 13.67 -13.76 -16.43
C ALA A 7 14.89 -13.80 -15.49
N CYS A 8 14.77 -13.27 -14.29
CA CYS A 8 15.85 -13.22 -13.32
C CYS A 8 15.42 -13.83 -11.99
N TRP A 9 16.26 -14.69 -11.44
CA TRP A 9 16.19 -15.14 -10.06
C TRP A 9 17.45 -14.67 -9.37
N LEU A 10 17.28 -13.91 -8.29
CA LEU A 10 18.38 -13.28 -7.60
C LEU A 10 18.26 -13.46 -6.09
N LEU A 11 19.32 -13.99 -5.51
CA LEU A 11 19.55 -14.06 -4.09
C LEU A 11 20.76 -13.19 -3.78
N LEU A 12 20.57 -12.03 -3.15
CA LEU A 12 21.71 -11.25 -2.68
C LEU A 12 22.06 -11.64 -1.24
N PRO A 13 23.36 -11.63 -0.89
CA PRO A 13 23.78 -11.66 0.50
C PRO A 13 23.37 -10.36 1.22
N SER A 14 23.56 -10.34 2.54
CA SER A 14 23.37 -9.15 3.37
C SER A 14 24.24 -8.00 2.88
N ILE A 15 23.61 -6.92 2.42
CA ILE A 15 24.28 -5.70 1.97
C ILE A 15 23.58 -4.48 2.56
N PRO A 16 24.25 -3.33 2.74
CA PRO A 16 23.62 -2.17 3.34
C PRO A 16 22.59 -1.54 2.40
N THR A 17 22.89 -1.45 1.11
CA THR A 17 22.06 -0.73 0.13
C THR A 17 21.94 -1.53 -1.15
N CYS A 18 20.77 -1.51 -1.78
CA CYS A 18 20.54 -2.17 -3.06
C CYS A 18 19.68 -1.28 -3.94
N THR A 19 20.15 -1.09 -5.17
CA THR A 19 19.39 -0.41 -6.21
C THR A 19 19.22 -1.37 -7.38
N ILE A 20 17.98 -1.57 -7.81
CA ILE A 20 17.67 -2.49 -8.89
C ILE A 20 16.78 -1.77 -9.90
N LEU A 21 17.18 -1.91 -11.16
CA LEU A 21 16.48 -1.34 -12.29
C LEU A 21 16.10 -2.48 -13.22
N CYS A 22 14.80 -2.58 -13.48
CA CYS A 22 14.18 -3.67 -14.21
C CYS A 22 13.33 -3.08 -15.35
N SER A 23 13.55 -3.56 -16.57
CA SER A 23 12.70 -3.26 -17.72
C SER A 23 12.30 -4.52 -18.45
N SER A 24 11.02 -4.62 -18.81
CA SER A 24 10.46 -5.69 -19.65
C SER A 24 10.85 -7.10 -19.18
N CYS A 25 10.86 -7.33 -17.86
CA CYS A 25 11.40 -8.55 -17.27
C CYS A 25 10.48 -9.17 -16.21
N ALA A 26 10.73 -10.45 -15.93
CA ALA A 26 10.13 -11.17 -14.83
C ALA A 26 11.20 -11.43 -13.76
N CYS A 27 11.05 -10.88 -12.56
CA CYS A 27 12.06 -10.95 -11.53
C CYS A 27 11.55 -11.60 -10.25
N TRP A 28 12.33 -12.53 -9.71
CA TRP A 28 12.19 -13.08 -8.37
C TRP A 28 13.43 -12.69 -7.56
N LEU A 29 13.20 -12.04 -6.42
CA LEU A 29 14.25 -11.35 -5.71
C LEU A 29 14.12 -11.61 -4.21
N LEU A 30 15.17 -12.19 -3.62
CA LEU A 30 15.28 -12.46 -2.18
C LEU A 30 16.46 -11.67 -1.61
N LEU A 31 16.16 -10.76 -0.67
CA LEU A 31 17.17 -9.99 0.07
C LEU A 31 16.98 -10.22 1.56
N PRO A 32 17.75 -11.15 2.17
CA PRO A 32 17.50 -11.60 3.53
C PRO A 32 17.59 -10.48 4.56
N SER A 33 18.54 -9.56 4.40
CA SER A 33 18.73 -8.43 5.30
C SER A 33 19.41 -7.27 4.58
N ILE A 34 18.74 -6.12 4.53
CA ILE A 34 19.27 -4.93 3.88
C ILE A 34 18.83 -3.68 4.61
N LEU A 35 19.64 -2.62 4.67
CA LEU A 35 19.19 -1.39 5.31
C LEU A 35 18.22 -0.65 4.39
N THR A 36 18.60 -0.46 3.13
CA THR A 36 17.83 0.31 2.16
C THR A 36 17.74 -0.39 0.80
N CYS A 37 16.54 -0.45 0.24
CA CYS A 37 16.30 -1.02 -1.08
C CYS A 37 15.50 -0.04 -1.92
N THR A 38 16.01 0.25 -3.12
CA THR A 38 15.29 1.03 -4.13
C THR A 38 15.12 0.18 -5.38
N MET A 39 13.89 0.13 -5.87
CA MET A 39 13.50 -0.68 -7.02
C MET A 39 12.79 0.22 -8.04
N LEU A 40 13.28 0.21 -9.28
CA LEU A 40 12.61 0.86 -10.39
C LEU A 40 12.26 -0.19 -11.44
N CYS A 41 10.96 -0.34 -11.71
CA CYS A 41 10.44 -1.34 -12.62
C CYS A 41 9.56 -0.69 -13.69
N ALA A 42 9.76 -1.07 -14.94
CA ALA A 42 8.93 -0.65 -16.06
C ALA A 42 8.53 -1.86 -16.91
N SER A 43 7.23 -2.09 -17.10
CA SER A 43 6.71 -3.24 -17.85
C SER A 43 7.17 -4.60 -17.31
N CYS A 44 7.17 -4.77 -15.99
CA CYS A 44 7.73 -5.96 -15.33
C CYS A 44 6.70 -6.77 -14.53
N ALA A 45 7.02 -8.04 -14.31
CA ALA A 45 6.39 -8.86 -13.27
C ALA A 45 7.42 -9.14 -12.16
N CYS A 46 7.20 -8.63 -10.96
CA CYS A 46 8.18 -8.69 -9.87
C CYS A 46 7.62 -9.42 -8.65
N TRP A 47 8.38 -10.36 -8.12
CA TRP A 47 8.20 -11.00 -6.82
C TRP A 47 9.38 -10.68 -5.93
N LEU A 48 9.11 -10.07 -4.79
CA LEU A 48 10.12 -9.49 -3.94
C LEU A 48 9.86 -9.85 -2.47
N LEU A 49 10.83 -10.53 -1.86
CA LEU A 49 10.80 -10.95 -0.46
C LEU A 49 12.00 -10.31 0.28
N LEU A 50 11.70 -9.42 1.23
CA LEU A 50 12.71 -8.80 2.10
C LEU A 50 12.33 -9.09 3.56
N PRO A 51 12.90 -10.12 4.19
CA PRO A 51 12.60 -10.50 5.57
C PRO A 51 12.83 -9.37 6.56
N SER A 52 13.94 -8.65 6.39
CA SER A 52 14.34 -7.53 7.25
C SER A 52 14.90 -6.38 6.43
N ILE A 53 14.23 -5.23 6.53
CA ILE A 53 14.68 -4.00 5.89
C ILE A 53 14.34 -2.77 6.71
N SER A 54 15.14 -1.70 6.64
CA SER A 54 14.73 -0.44 7.26
C SER A 54 13.85 0.35 6.32
N THR A 55 14.32 0.62 5.11
CA THR A 55 13.60 1.45 4.13
C THR A 55 13.48 0.78 2.77
N CYS A 56 12.26 0.73 2.23
CA CYS A 56 12.00 0.21 0.89
C CYS A 56 11.30 1.28 0.07
N THR A 57 11.85 1.58 -1.10
CA THR A 57 11.19 2.44 -2.09
C THR A 57 11.02 1.66 -3.39
N MET A 58 9.79 1.64 -3.92
CA MET A 58 9.53 1.06 -5.24
C MET A 58 8.84 2.08 -6.14
N LEU A 59 9.35 2.21 -7.35
CA LEU A 59 8.73 2.94 -8.43
C LEU A 59 8.41 1.97 -9.56
N CYS A 60 7.12 1.84 -9.88
CA CYS A 60 6.63 0.86 -10.84
C CYS A 60 5.73 1.55 -11.88
N ALA A 61 6.00 1.28 -13.15
CA ALA A 61 5.15 1.67 -14.26
C ALA A 61 4.77 0.43 -15.06
N SER A 62 3.47 0.24 -15.33
CA SER A 62 2.94 -0.89 -16.11
C SER A 62 3.38 -2.27 -15.59
N CYS A 63 3.41 -2.44 -14.27
CA CYS A 63 3.94 -3.65 -13.62
C CYS A 63 2.88 -4.47 -12.89
N ALA A 64 3.17 -5.76 -12.73
CA ALA A 64 2.55 -6.62 -11.71
C ALA A 64 3.58 -6.86 -10.59
N CYS A 65 3.25 -6.51 -9.34
CA CYS A 65 4.17 -6.59 -8.23
C CYS A 65 3.58 -7.39 -7.07
N TRP A 66 4.35 -8.34 -6.56
CA TRP A 66 4.10 -9.10 -5.34
C TRP A 66 5.22 -8.86 -4.35
N LEU A 67 4.87 -8.35 -3.19
CA LEU A 67 5.83 -7.82 -2.24
C LEU A 67 5.51 -8.33 -0.83
N LEU A 68 6.49 -8.98 -0.20
CA LEU A 68 6.37 -9.52 1.15
C LEU A 68 7.49 -9.00 2.03
N LEU A 69 7.12 -8.19 3.03
CA LEU A 69 8.03 -7.59 4.01
C LEU A 69 7.56 -7.91 5.42
N PRO A 70 8.14 -8.92 6.08
CA PRO A 70 7.82 -9.23 7.45
C PRO A 70 8.13 -8.05 8.38
N SER A 71 9.33 -7.49 8.27
CA SER A 71 9.76 -6.38 9.12
C SER A 71 10.35 -5.24 8.31
N ILE A 72 9.70 -4.08 8.39
CA ILE A 72 10.16 -2.85 7.74
C ILE A 72 9.90 -1.62 8.60
N LEU A 73 10.77 -0.61 8.56
CA LEU A 73 10.46 0.66 9.21
C LEU A 73 9.57 1.51 8.30
N THR A 74 10.03 1.79 7.09
CA THR A 74 9.34 2.68 6.15
C THR A 74 9.24 2.08 4.75
N CYS A 75 8.02 2.06 4.19
CA CYS A 75 7.78 1.61 2.83
C CYS A 75 7.15 2.74 2.03
N THR A 76 7.72 3.05 0.87
CA THR A 76 7.14 3.98 -0.09
C THR A 76 6.96 3.29 -1.44
N MET A 77 5.76 3.39 -2.00
CA MET A 77 5.45 2.82 -3.32
C MET A 77 4.81 3.88 -4.20
N LEU A 78 5.35 4.02 -5.41
CA LEU A 78 4.82 4.86 -6.46
C LEU A 78 4.49 3.97 -7.65
N CYS A 79 3.22 3.85 -7.99
CA CYS A 79 2.73 2.92 -9.00
C CYS A 79 1.85 3.64 -10.02
N ALA A 80 2.12 3.42 -11.30
CA ALA A 80 1.30 3.89 -12.40
C ALA A 80 0.92 2.73 -13.32
N SER A 81 -0.37 2.51 -13.56
CA SER A 81 -0.90 1.42 -14.38
C SER A 81 -0.47 0.02 -13.91
N CYS A 82 -0.49 -0.21 -12.59
CA CYS A 82 0.04 -1.44 -11.98
C CYS A 82 -1.03 -2.29 -11.30
N ALA A 83 -0.72 -3.58 -11.15
CA ALA A 83 -1.39 -4.48 -10.21
C ALA A 83 -0.42 -4.82 -9.07
N CYS A 84 -0.78 -4.49 -7.83
CA CYS A 84 0.11 -4.61 -6.68
C CYS A 84 -0.52 -5.45 -5.56
N TRP A 85 0.23 -6.43 -5.07
CA TRP A 85 -0.08 -7.23 -3.88
C TRP A 85 1.02 -7.02 -2.85
N LEU A 86 0.65 -6.49 -1.69
CA LEU A 86 1.56 -6.13 -0.62
C LEU A 86 1.15 -6.78 0.70
N LEU A 87 2.07 -7.54 1.29
CA LEU A 87 1.97 -8.09 2.63
C LEU A 87 3.08 -7.51 3.51
N LEU A 88 2.72 -6.64 4.46
CA LEU A 88 3.68 -5.96 5.34
C LEU A 88 3.31 -6.25 6.79
N THR A 89 4.02 -7.16 7.45
CA THR A 89 3.52 -7.68 8.72
C THR A 89 3.71 -6.70 9.87
N ARG A 90 4.90 -6.07 9.95
CA ARG A 90 5.22 -5.06 10.95
C ARG A 90 5.90 -3.88 10.27
N ILE A 91 5.21 -2.74 10.30
CA ILE A 91 5.69 -1.52 9.68
C ILE A 91 5.43 -0.29 10.53
N LEU A 92 6.35 0.68 10.53
CA LEU A 92 6.08 1.96 11.17
C LEU A 92 5.22 2.81 10.24
N SER A 93 5.70 3.09 9.04
CA SER A 93 5.00 3.96 8.09
C SER A 93 4.96 3.38 6.68
N CYS A 94 3.77 3.38 6.08
CA CYS A 94 3.57 3.03 4.68
C CYS A 94 2.98 4.22 3.93
N THR A 95 3.60 4.58 2.81
CA THR A 95 3.05 5.57 1.88
C THR A 95 2.89 4.93 0.51
N MET A 96 1.69 5.06 -0.06
CA MET A 96 1.39 4.54 -1.39
C MET A 96 0.80 5.65 -2.24
N LEU A 97 1.37 5.85 -3.42
CA LEU A 97 0.86 6.74 -4.46
C LEU A 97 0.57 5.92 -5.70
N CYS A 98 -0.70 5.84 -6.08
CA CYS A 98 -1.18 4.96 -7.15
C CYS A 98 -2.01 5.75 -8.16
N ALA A 99 -1.75 5.54 -9.44
CA ALA A 99 -2.56 6.07 -10.53
C ALA A 99 -2.93 4.93 -11.50
N SER A 100 -4.23 4.75 -11.77
CA SER A 100 -4.74 3.68 -12.64
C SER A 100 -4.33 2.27 -12.21
N CYS A 101 -4.36 1.99 -10.90
CA CYS A 101 -3.86 0.74 -10.33
C CYS A 101 -4.95 -0.13 -9.70
N ALA A 102 -4.67 -1.43 -9.59
CA ALA A 102 -5.36 -2.35 -8.69
C ALA A 102 -4.42 -2.73 -7.54
N CYS A 103 -4.81 -2.46 -6.29
CA CYS A 103 -3.95 -2.67 -5.12
C CYS A 103 -4.64 -3.54 -4.07
N TRP A 104 -3.94 -4.56 -3.60
CA TRP A 104 -4.29 -5.38 -2.45
C TRP A 104 -3.22 -5.22 -1.37
N LEU A 105 -3.61 -4.72 -0.21
CA LEU A 105 -2.72 -4.41 0.91
C LEU A 105 -3.20 -5.12 2.18
N LEU A 106 -2.32 -5.89 2.80
CA LEU A 106 -2.54 -6.51 4.10
C LEU A 106 -1.44 -6.09 5.09
N LEU A 107 -1.82 -5.30 6.09
CA LEU A 107 -0.90 -4.68 7.04
C LEU A 107 -1.39 -4.94 8.48
N PRO A 108 -1.08 -6.12 9.05
CA PRO A 108 -1.59 -6.52 10.36
C PRO A 108 -1.20 -5.55 11.46
N SER A 109 0.05 -5.07 11.46
CA SER A 109 0.52 -4.08 12.42
C SER A 109 1.27 -2.93 11.74
N ILE A 110 0.64 -1.77 11.71
CA ILE A 110 1.17 -0.54 11.12
C ILE A 110 0.89 0.64 12.03
N LEU A 111 1.82 1.59 12.17
CA LEU A 111 1.58 2.81 12.94
C LEU A 111 0.84 3.85 12.09
N THR A 112 1.33 4.11 10.88
CA THR A 112 0.79 5.15 10.01
C THR A 112 0.70 4.67 8.56
N CYS A 113 -0.45 4.85 7.93
CA CYS A 113 -0.67 4.49 6.54
C CYS A 113 -1.24 5.69 5.80
N THR A 114 -0.58 6.07 4.70
CA THR A 114 -1.07 7.11 3.80
C THR A 114 -1.24 6.53 2.39
N MET A 115 -2.44 6.69 1.84
CA MET A 115 -2.78 6.24 0.49
C MET A 115 -3.26 7.42 -0.34
N LEU A 116 -2.62 7.67 -1.47
CA LEU A 116 -3.13 8.58 -2.50
C LEU A 116 -3.39 7.80 -3.78
N CYS A 117 -4.64 7.75 -4.20
CA CYS A 117 -5.09 6.94 -5.32
C CYS A 117 -5.91 7.78 -6.30
N ALA A 118 -5.62 7.64 -7.59
CA ALA A 118 -6.42 8.22 -8.67
C ALA A 118 -6.82 7.13 -9.66
N SER A 119 -8.10 6.99 -9.99
CA SER A 119 -8.62 5.96 -10.91
C SER A 119 -8.23 4.53 -10.51
N CYS A 120 -8.28 4.19 -9.22
CA CYS A 120 -7.78 2.91 -8.70
C CYS A 120 -8.88 2.02 -8.11
N ALA A 121 -8.62 0.71 -8.07
CA ALA A 121 -9.33 -0.23 -7.23
C ALA A 121 -8.42 -0.64 -6.06
N CYS A 122 -8.86 -0.46 -4.82
CA CYS A 122 -8.04 -0.73 -3.64
C CYS A 122 -8.77 -1.62 -2.63
N TRP A 123 -8.08 -2.64 -2.15
CA TRP A 123 -8.49 -3.50 -1.05
C TRP A 123 -7.45 -3.40 0.07
N LEU A 124 -7.89 -2.94 1.25
CA LEU A 124 -7.05 -2.69 2.42
C LEU A 124 -7.57 -3.46 3.63
N LEU A 125 -6.72 -4.33 4.20
CA LEU A 125 -6.94 -4.96 5.50
C LEU A 125 -5.92 -4.44 6.52
N LEU A 126 -6.39 -3.62 7.46
CA LEU A 126 -5.57 -3.03 8.53
C LEU A 126 -6.19 -3.35 9.90
N PRO A 127 -5.89 -4.53 10.47
CA PRO A 127 -6.40 -4.96 11.76
C PRO A 127 -6.17 -3.96 12.89
N SER A 128 -4.95 -3.43 12.97
CA SER A 128 -4.54 -2.51 14.02
C SER A 128 -3.68 -1.40 13.44
N ILE A 129 -4.22 -0.17 13.45
CA ILE A 129 -3.51 1.01 13.01
C ILE A 129 -3.93 2.25 13.81
N PRO A 130 -3.01 3.02 14.41
CA PRO A 130 -3.38 4.28 15.02
C PRO A 130 -3.88 5.29 13.99
N THR A 131 -3.16 5.53 12.89
CA THR A 131 -3.56 6.57 11.94
C THR A 131 -3.60 6.08 10.49
N CYS A 132 -4.74 6.24 9.83
CA CYS A 132 -4.89 5.97 8.41
C CYS A 132 -5.41 7.22 7.69
N THR A 133 -4.72 7.64 6.63
CA THR A 133 -5.18 8.69 5.74
C THR A 133 -5.33 8.15 4.34
N MET A 134 -6.47 8.39 3.70
CA MET A 134 -6.61 8.13 2.27
C MET A 134 -7.21 9.30 1.52
N LEU A 135 -6.59 9.62 0.39
CA LEU A 135 -7.12 10.52 -0.62
C LEU A 135 -7.37 9.73 -1.90
N CYS A 136 -8.60 9.75 -2.38
CA CYS A 136 -9.04 8.97 -3.51
C CYS A 136 -9.83 9.83 -4.49
N ALA A 137 -9.49 9.75 -5.77
CA ALA A 137 -10.28 10.35 -6.86
C ALA A 137 -10.63 9.26 -7.87
N SER A 138 -11.91 9.15 -8.22
CA SER A 138 -12.44 8.17 -9.17
C SER A 138 -12.07 6.71 -8.83
N CYS A 139 -12.11 6.35 -7.54
CA CYS A 139 -11.67 5.04 -7.05
C CYS A 139 -12.81 4.16 -6.56
N ALA A 140 -12.57 2.84 -6.56
CA ALA A 140 -13.34 1.86 -5.81
C ALA A 140 -12.48 1.34 -4.64
N CYS A 141 -12.91 1.55 -3.41
CA CYS A 141 -12.13 1.22 -2.21
C CYS A 141 -12.90 0.30 -1.27
N TRP A 142 -12.24 -0.77 -0.82
CA TRP A 142 -12.71 -1.69 0.20
C TRP A 142 -11.74 -1.68 1.38
N LEU A 143 -12.21 -1.22 2.53
CA LEU A 143 -11.38 -0.98 3.71
C LEU A 143 -11.98 -1.70 4.93
N LEU A 144 -11.16 -2.53 5.57
CA LEU A 144 -11.51 -3.20 6.81
C LEU A 144 -10.50 -2.85 7.90
N LEU A 145 -10.96 -2.06 8.87
CA LEU A 145 -10.16 -1.46 9.94
C LEU A 145 -10.83 -1.73 11.29
N PRO A 146 -10.67 -2.94 11.85
CA PRO A 146 -11.37 -3.30 13.06
C PRO A 146 -10.93 -2.47 14.25
N SER A 147 -9.65 -2.09 14.36
CA SER A 147 -9.18 -1.18 15.40
C SER A 147 -8.33 -0.05 14.83
N ILE A 148 -8.82 1.18 14.98
CA ILE A 148 -8.14 2.37 14.50
C ILE A 148 -8.33 3.56 15.45
N LEU A 149 -7.31 4.41 15.65
CA LEU A 149 -7.50 5.62 16.47
C LEU A 149 -8.12 6.72 15.62
N THR A 150 -7.45 7.07 14.52
CA THR A 150 -7.85 8.17 13.63
C THR A 150 -7.88 7.71 12.18
N CYS A 151 -9.00 7.95 11.51
CA CYS A 151 -9.16 7.67 10.09
C CYS A 151 -9.58 8.96 9.37
N THR A 152 -8.84 9.35 8.35
CA THR A 152 -9.21 10.46 7.47
C THR A 152 -9.32 9.98 6.04
N MET A 153 -10.42 10.33 5.39
CA MET A 153 -10.78 9.83 4.08
C MET A 153 -11.36 10.96 3.25
N LEU A 154 -10.66 11.34 2.19
CA LEU A 154 -11.09 12.35 1.24
C LEU A 154 -11.32 11.68 -0.11
N CYS A 155 -12.58 11.65 -0.55
CA CYS A 155 -12.99 10.93 -1.74
C CYS A 155 -13.74 11.85 -2.71
N ALA A 156 -13.43 11.76 -4.00
CA ALA A 156 -14.18 12.45 -5.06
C ALA A 156 -14.55 11.44 -6.14
N SER A 157 -15.84 11.31 -6.47
CA SER A 157 -16.37 10.36 -7.47
C SER A 157 -16.00 8.90 -7.19
N CYS A 158 -16.07 8.49 -5.91
CA CYS A 158 -15.63 7.15 -5.47
C CYS A 158 -16.79 6.24 -5.07
N ALA A 159 -16.54 4.93 -5.10
CA ALA A 159 -17.36 3.92 -4.43
C ALA A 159 -16.56 3.33 -3.26
N CYS A 160 -17.02 3.53 -2.03
CA CYS A 160 -16.27 3.14 -0.83
C CYS A 160 -17.07 2.19 0.05
N TRP A 161 -16.46 1.08 0.43
CA TRP A 161 -16.94 0.14 1.45
C TRP A 161 -15.98 0.18 2.64
N LEU A 162 -16.51 0.56 3.80
CA LEU A 162 -15.71 0.83 4.99
C LEU A 162 -16.32 0.08 6.20
N LEU A 163 -15.54 -0.83 6.79
CA LEU A 163 -15.93 -1.57 8.00
C LEU A 163 -15.00 -1.19 9.16
N LEU A 164 -15.56 -0.54 10.18
CA LEU A 164 -14.87 -0.18 11.42
C LEU A 164 -15.60 -0.76 12.62
N THR A 165 -14.84 -1.40 13.52
CA THR A 165 -15.42 -1.98 14.76
C THR A 165 -15.07 -1.19 16.02
N SER A 166 -13.89 -0.57 16.08
CA SER A 166 -13.50 0.35 17.14
C SER A 166 -12.72 1.52 16.54
N ILE A 167 -13.22 2.74 16.79
CA ILE A 167 -12.57 3.97 16.34
C ILE A 167 -12.78 5.12 17.32
N LEU A 168 -11.75 5.96 17.47
CA LEU A 168 -11.85 7.19 18.26
C LEU A 168 -12.30 8.38 17.42
N THR A 169 -11.74 8.60 16.23
CA THR A 169 -12.18 9.69 15.35
C THR A 169 -12.16 9.29 13.87
N CYS A 170 -13.25 9.55 13.16
CA CYS A 170 -13.35 9.34 11.72
C CYS A 170 -13.75 10.63 11.02
N THR A 171 -12.98 11.07 10.05
CA THR A 171 -13.36 12.15 9.13
C THR A 171 -13.48 11.60 7.72
N MET A 172 -14.69 11.69 7.16
CA MET A 172 -14.98 11.31 5.78
C MET A 172 -15.49 12.56 5.06
N LEU A 173 -14.78 13.01 4.04
CA LEU A 173 -15.25 14.04 3.13
C LEU A 173 -15.37 13.42 1.74
N CYS A 174 -16.60 13.28 1.28
CA CYS A 174 -16.91 12.66 0.00
C CYS A 174 -17.63 13.68 -0.88
N ALA A 175 -17.26 13.74 -2.16
CA ALA A 175 -17.97 14.53 -3.15
C ALA A 175 -18.44 13.59 -4.26
N SER A 176 -19.75 13.51 -4.52
CA SER A 176 -20.34 12.63 -5.54
C SER A 176 -19.93 11.15 -5.39
N CYS A 177 -19.97 10.61 -4.17
CA CYS A 177 -19.55 9.25 -3.86
C CYS A 177 -20.72 8.35 -3.44
N ALA A 178 -20.57 7.04 -3.64
CA ALA A 178 -21.42 6.02 -3.05
C ALA A 178 -20.66 5.33 -1.91
N CYS A 179 -21.06 5.58 -0.66
CA CYS A 179 -20.36 5.07 0.52
C CYS A 179 -21.24 4.12 1.32
N TRP A 180 -20.72 2.93 1.61
CA TRP A 180 -21.28 1.98 2.59
C TRP A 180 -20.38 1.97 3.82
N LEU A 181 -20.90 2.41 4.96
CA LEU A 181 -20.18 2.45 6.23
C LEU A 181 -20.86 1.56 7.27
N LEU A 182 -20.07 0.67 7.87
CA LEU A 182 -20.43 -0.02 9.10
C LEU A 182 -19.59 0.58 10.24
N LEU A 183 -20.24 1.31 11.15
CA LEU A 183 -19.61 2.07 12.23
C LEU A 183 -19.99 1.52 13.61
N PRO A 184 -19.17 1.73 14.65
CA PRO A 184 -19.53 1.46 16.03
C PRO A 184 -20.69 2.36 16.52
N GLN A 185 -21.31 2.01 17.65
CA GLN A 185 -22.51 2.66 18.19
C GLN A 185 -22.32 4.10 18.73
N TYR A 186 -21.21 4.79 18.44
CA TYR A 186 -20.85 6.08 19.05
C TYR A 186 -20.78 7.25 18.04
N PRO A 187 -21.93 7.77 17.58
CA PRO A 187 -22.02 8.69 16.44
C PRO A 187 -21.30 10.04 16.61
N HIS A 188 -21.09 10.52 17.84
CA HIS A 188 -20.43 11.81 18.10
C HIS A 188 -18.94 11.88 17.70
N LEU A 189 -18.35 10.73 17.37
CA LEU A 189 -16.94 10.59 17.01
C LEU A 189 -16.68 10.65 15.49
N TYR A 190 -17.74 10.80 14.69
CA TYR A 190 -17.68 10.75 13.23
C TYR A 190 -18.09 12.09 12.62
N ASN A 191 -17.26 12.61 11.73
CA ASN A 191 -17.62 13.72 10.85
C ASN A 191 -17.66 13.18 9.42
N VAL A 192 -18.86 12.85 8.96
CA VAL A 192 -19.11 12.32 7.62
C VAL A 192 -19.87 13.37 6.84
N VAL A 193 -19.21 13.94 5.83
CA VAL A 193 -19.77 14.88 4.86
C VAL A 193 -19.71 14.18 3.51
N CYS A 194 -20.87 14.00 2.87
CA CYS A 194 -21.01 13.36 1.56
C CYS A 194 -21.74 14.28 0.59
#